data_AF-A0A9W7EAP5-F1
#
_entry.id   AF-A0A9W7EAP5-F1
#
_cell.length_a   1.000
_cell.length_b   1.000
_cell.length_c   1.000
_cell.angle_alpha   90.00
_cell.angle_beta   90.00
_cell.angle_gamma   90.00
#
_symmetry.space_group_name_H-M   'P 1'
#
loop_
_entity.id
_entity.type
_entity.pdbx_description
1 polymer ?
#
loop_
_entity_poly.entity_id
_entity_poly.type
_entity_poly.pdbx_seq_one_letter_code
_entity_poly.pdbx_strand_id
1 'polypeptide(L)'
;MKFTILASLICAATASHEHYLSLTAAAREESTIPSQTLSLPLGPTTSETIPIRYWVNDTMATDESPIMLQMGGEGTANGVNCNPDMIRNSAICVQIEHRFYGDSLPSSGGDNANFKEGLSVLQNLADTAAVLKRVQSDYSVSDLPRPVVNFGGSYSGATATWFRMAYPELTNGAISSSGVVNAVLEFTGFDNVVKSAIGTKCADDVDEVSRMVDTYFSNDQGNDIKMMFNSTNLIDTKLGDADFMYMLADGFSMIDQYGGKTELCDGVAKTSGEGFEGQEKVENMRDVLFAHFGNDFGQDCYYDSECLKKENNPDASGMMGSQNSRSWRFQKCNEVAYLQSRPEGGLRSELLTIGALKEQCDYVFGIQPEQGNEELNGRFGADRPDTKGASNVFSISYSDDPWKAASVTESLSESLPYCYTECDGCGHCGSGVQGSDKAICGDPQSAFVDQVVAQARFEGVFTDPNHPGTTRTIKVKVTGGEDEVSVVGFDLADDGSQENWGPLKATVDGTKITVDFSSKGGPSDLTGEWGQQGIIVWGDGNEWPKN
;
A
#
# COMPACT_ATOMS: atom_id res chain seq x y z
N MET A 1 -26.46 0.69 -3.92
CA MET A 1 -25.61 1.75 -3.31
C MET A 1 -25.02 1.30 -1.97
N LYS A 2 -24.20 0.25 -2.00
CA LYS A 2 -23.29 -0.23 -0.94
C LYS A 2 -22.08 -0.77 -1.71
N PHE A 3 -20.89 -0.88 -1.10
CA PHE A 3 -19.64 -1.45 -1.67
C PHE A 3 -18.53 -0.48 -2.12
N THR A 4 -18.72 0.84 -2.16
CA THR A 4 -17.67 1.79 -2.60
C THR A 4 -16.43 1.91 -1.69
N ILE A 5 -16.37 1.15 -0.59
CA ILE A 5 -15.61 1.56 0.61
C ILE A 5 -14.57 0.51 1.06
N LEU A 6 -14.53 -0.68 0.46
CA LEU A 6 -13.82 -1.81 1.08
C LEU A 6 -12.29 -1.81 0.92
N ALA A 7 -11.74 -1.44 -0.24
CA ALA A 7 -10.30 -1.66 -0.50
C ALA A 7 -9.37 -0.84 0.41
N SER A 8 -9.59 0.47 0.53
CA SER A 8 -8.73 1.36 1.34
C SER A 8 -9.00 1.29 2.85
N LEU A 9 -10.22 0.96 3.29
CA LEU A 9 -10.54 0.73 4.71
C LEU A 9 -10.13 -0.66 5.22
N ILE A 10 -10.15 -1.70 4.38
CA ILE A 10 -9.66 -3.03 4.77
C ILE A 10 -8.15 -2.98 5.04
N CYS A 11 -7.36 -2.30 4.20
CA CYS A 11 -5.90 -2.24 4.39
C CYS A 11 -5.44 -1.44 5.62
N ALA A 12 -6.25 -0.52 6.13
CA ALA A 12 -5.94 0.25 7.34
C ALA A 12 -6.39 -0.45 8.64
N ALA A 13 -7.26 -1.47 8.56
CA ALA A 13 -7.94 -2.08 9.70
C ALA A 13 -7.51 -3.54 9.95
N THR A 14 -6.23 -3.78 10.23
CA THR A 14 -5.77 -5.09 10.74
C THR A 14 -5.93 -5.19 12.26
N ALA A 15 -7.18 -5.20 12.76
CA ALA A 15 -7.54 -5.87 14.02
C ALA A 15 -9.06 -6.02 14.21
N SER A 16 -9.45 -7.15 14.84
CA SER A 16 -10.79 -7.52 15.32
C SER A 16 -11.82 -8.07 14.30
N HIS A 17 -12.74 -8.89 14.80
CA HIS A 17 -13.38 -10.04 14.13
C HIS A 17 -14.90 -9.90 13.97
N GLU A 18 -15.47 -8.69 14.04
CA GLU A 18 -16.93 -8.47 13.92
C GLU A 18 -17.36 -7.68 12.67
N HIS A 19 -16.45 -7.39 11.74
CA HIS A 19 -16.65 -6.34 10.77
C HIS A 19 -17.33 -6.69 9.43
N TYR A 20 -17.73 -7.93 9.15
CA TYR A 20 -18.33 -8.22 7.83
C TYR A 20 -19.78 -7.70 7.68
N LEU A 21 -20.52 -7.55 8.79
CA LEU A 21 -21.85 -6.90 8.80
C LEU A 21 -21.80 -5.47 9.34
N SER A 22 -20.81 -5.12 10.17
CA SER A 22 -20.62 -3.74 10.65
C SER A 22 -19.80 -2.87 9.70
N LEU A 23 -19.18 -3.37 8.62
CA LEU A 23 -18.56 -2.53 7.57
C LEU A 23 -19.59 -1.71 6.78
N THR A 24 -20.89 -1.99 6.89
CA THR A 24 -21.93 -1.06 6.40
C THR A 24 -22.28 0.06 7.40
N ALA A 25 -21.80 -0.04 8.64
CA ALA A 25 -22.04 0.92 9.72
C ALA A 25 -20.77 1.66 10.19
N ALA A 26 -19.58 1.04 10.15
CA ALA A 26 -18.28 1.65 10.49
C ALA A 26 -17.65 2.41 9.32
N ALA A 27 -18.05 2.10 8.07
CA ALA A 27 -17.76 2.90 6.88
C ALA A 27 -18.52 4.26 6.85
N ARG A 28 -19.09 4.68 7.98
CA ARG A 28 -19.93 5.89 8.11
C ARG A 28 -19.52 6.83 9.24
N GLU A 29 -18.55 6.50 10.07
CA GLU A 29 -17.98 7.53 10.95
C GLU A 29 -16.83 8.19 10.19
N GLU A 30 -17.16 9.28 9.50
CA GLU A 30 -16.15 10.31 9.24
C GLU A 30 -15.41 10.54 10.55
N SER A 31 -14.07 10.50 10.49
CA SER A 31 -13.28 10.85 11.67
C SER A 31 -13.79 12.20 12.20
N THR A 32 -14.09 12.27 13.50
CA THR A 32 -14.47 13.54 14.13
C THR A 32 -13.31 14.54 14.13
N ILE A 33 -12.12 14.08 13.77
CA ILE A 33 -10.92 14.89 13.60
C ILE A 33 -11.04 15.65 12.28
N PRO A 34 -10.98 17.00 12.31
CA PRO A 34 -11.06 17.79 11.10
C PRO A 34 -9.83 17.56 10.21
N SER A 35 -10.06 17.50 8.91
CA SER A 35 -8.99 17.49 7.92
C SER A 35 -8.27 18.84 7.87
N GLN A 36 -6.98 18.79 7.58
CA GLN A 36 -6.15 19.93 7.22
C GLN A 36 -5.78 19.84 5.73
N THR A 37 -5.25 20.94 5.18
CA THR A 37 -4.83 21.00 3.78
C THR A 37 -3.49 21.70 3.65
N LEU A 38 -2.58 21.12 2.87
CA LEU A 38 -1.34 21.75 2.45
C LEU A 38 -1.39 21.98 0.94
N SER A 39 -1.31 23.25 0.52
CA SER A 39 -1.26 23.59 -0.91
C SER A 39 0.16 23.37 -1.44
N LEU A 40 0.31 22.50 -2.43
CA LEU A 40 1.58 22.08 -3.02
C LEU A 40 1.57 22.28 -4.53
N PRO A 41 2.74 22.36 -5.20
CA PRO A 41 2.78 22.44 -6.66
C PRO A 41 2.08 21.25 -7.33
N LEU A 42 1.24 21.52 -8.34
CA LEU A 42 0.56 20.48 -9.11
C LEU A 42 1.58 19.62 -9.88
N GLY A 43 2.51 20.28 -10.56
CA GLY A 43 3.54 19.64 -11.36
C GLY A 43 4.71 20.57 -11.67
N PRO A 44 5.73 20.08 -12.38
CA PRO A 44 6.96 20.82 -12.64
C PRO A 44 6.84 21.90 -13.73
N THR A 45 5.80 21.86 -14.56
CA THR A 45 5.62 22.74 -15.74
C THR A 45 4.57 23.82 -15.55
N THR A 46 3.80 23.77 -14.46
CA THR A 46 2.73 24.73 -14.13
C THR A 46 2.98 25.49 -12.83
N SER A 47 2.38 26.68 -12.72
CA SER A 47 2.28 27.43 -11.45
C SER A 47 1.03 27.08 -10.64
N GLU A 48 0.17 26.19 -11.16
CA GLU A 48 -1.01 25.70 -10.45
C GLU A 48 -0.60 24.86 -9.24
N THR A 49 -1.45 24.91 -8.21
CA THR A 49 -1.26 24.17 -6.97
C THR A 49 -2.38 23.15 -6.77
N ILE A 50 -2.06 22.08 -6.06
CA ILE A 50 -3.00 21.07 -5.61
C ILE A 50 -3.11 21.13 -4.06
N PRO A 51 -4.33 21.19 -3.49
CA PRO A 51 -4.54 21.02 -2.07
C PRO A 51 -4.39 19.55 -1.70
N ILE A 52 -3.41 19.20 -0.86
CA ILE A 52 -3.28 17.84 -0.30
C ILE A 52 -3.92 17.79 1.07
N ARG A 53 -4.94 16.95 1.20
CA ARG A 53 -5.68 16.77 2.46
C ARG A 53 -4.98 15.77 3.37
N TYR A 54 -4.95 16.08 4.67
CA TYR A 54 -4.39 15.18 5.67
C TYR A 54 -5.09 15.35 7.02
N TRP A 55 -4.95 14.37 7.91
CA TRP A 55 -5.51 14.39 9.26
C TRP A 55 -4.44 14.02 10.26
N VAL A 56 -4.55 14.56 11.48
CA VAL A 56 -3.63 14.25 12.57
C VAL A 56 -4.44 13.93 13.83
N ASN A 57 -4.23 12.74 14.38
CA ASN A 57 -4.75 12.33 15.69
C ASN A 57 -3.60 12.25 16.68
N ASP A 58 -3.59 13.17 17.62
CA ASP A 58 -2.59 13.29 18.69
C ASP A 58 -3.17 13.03 20.08
N THR A 59 -4.38 12.46 20.17
CA THR A 59 -5.10 12.26 21.44
C THR A 59 -4.36 11.36 22.44
N MET A 60 -3.47 10.50 21.95
CA MET A 60 -2.61 9.61 22.77
C MET A 60 -1.18 10.13 22.90
N ALA A 61 -0.83 11.22 22.21
CA ALA A 61 0.54 11.64 22.03
C ALA A 61 1.18 12.19 23.32
N THR A 62 2.46 11.89 23.47
CA THR A 62 3.36 12.39 24.50
C THR A 62 4.59 13.01 23.84
N ASP A 63 5.47 13.64 24.62
CA ASP A 63 6.71 14.23 24.10
C ASP A 63 7.62 13.18 23.41
N GLU A 64 7.53 11.90 23.78
CA GLU A 64 8.35 10.80 23.24
C GLU A 64 7.63 9.96 22.16
N SER A 65 6.39 10.33 21.81
CA SER A 65 5.58 9.60 20.83
C SER A 65 6.17 9.67 19.42
N PRO A 66 6.25 8.55 18.70
CA PRO A 66 6.59 8.58 17.27
C PRO A 66 5.44 9.19 16.47
N ILE A 67 5.74 9.62 15.24
CA ILE A 67 4.73 9.88 14.23
C ILE A 67 4.52 8.57 13.46
N MET A 68 3.28 8.17 13.26
CA MET A 68 2.97 7.00 12.46
C MET A 68 2.01 7.39 11.34
N LEU A 69 2.45 7.16 10.11
CA LEU A 69 1.85 7.72 8.91
C LEU A 69 1.17 6.63 8.08
N GLN A 70 -0.14 6.73 7.90
CA GLN A 70 -0.88 5.94 6.93
C GLN A 70 -0.79 6.61 5.55
N MET A 71 -0.26 5.88 4.58
CA MET A 71 -0.14 6.31 3.18
C MET A 71 -1.52 6.38 2.52
N GLY A 72 -1.73 7.41 1.68
CA GLY A 72 -2.93 7.51 0.86
C GLY A 72 -2.91 6.49 -0.28
N GLY A 73 -4.01 5.75 -0.46
CA GLY A 73 -4.21 4.80 -1.56
C GLY A 73 -5.09 5.36 -2.67
N GLU A 74 -5.65 4.46 -3.47
CA GLU A 74 -6.41 4.73 -4.70
C GLU A 74 -7.87 5.10 -4.43
N GLY A 75 -8.11 5.97 -3.45
CA GLY A 75 -9.47 6.36 -3.08
C GLY A 75 -9.51 7.51 -2.10
N THR A 76 -10.72 8.00 -1.88
CA THR A 76 -11.00 9.04 -0.89
C THR A 76 -10.54 8.59 0.50
N ALA A 77 -9.76 9.43 1.18
CA ALA A 77 -9.44 9.24 2.59
C ALA A 77 -10.58 9.82 3.44
N ASN A 78 -11.08 9.03 4.40
CA ASN A 78 -12.26 9.40 5.21
C ASN A 78 -11.90 9.86 6.64
N GLY A 79 -10.63 10.24 6.84
CA GLY A 79 -10.09 10.60 8.15
C GLY A 79 -8.92 9.74 8.59
N VAL A 80 -8.43 10.01 9.80
CA VAL A 80 -7.37 9.23 10.43
C VAL A 80 -7.95 8.25 11.44
N ASN A 81 -7.51 6.99 11.32
CA ASN A 81 -7.76 5.92 12.28
C ASN A 81 -6.41 5.34 12.71
N CYS A 82 -6.15 5.35 14.01
CA CYS A 82 -4.92 4.75 14.54
C CYS A 82 -5.04 3.22 14.50
N ASN A 83 -4.13 2.56 13.81
CA ASN A 83 -4.04 1.09 13.81
C ASN A 83 -3.49 0.59 15.17
N PRO A 84 -3.53 -0.73 15.45
CA PRO A 84 -3.06 -1.28 16.73
C PRO A 84 -1.64 -0.91 17.12
N ASP A 85 -0.71 -0.83 16.16
CA ASP A 85 0.69 -0.45 16.42
C ASP A 85 0.82 1.02 16.77
N MET A 86 0.02 1.87 16.11
CA MET A 86 -0.08 3.31 16.44
C MET A 86 -0.63 3.51 17.85
N ILE A 87 -1.65 2.75 18.25
CA ILE A 87 -2.21 2.80 19.60
C ILE A 87 -1.18 2.31 20.63
N ARG A 88 -0.55 1.16 20.38
CA ARG A 88 0.47 0.55 21.24
C ARG A 88 1.63 1.52 21.52
N ASN A 89 2.05 2.24 20.47
CA ASN A 89 3.15 3.20 20.55
C ASN A 89 2.71 4.62 20.97
N SER A 90 1.43 4.82 21.33
CA SER A 90 0.88 6.14 21.67
C SER A 90 1.23 7.19 20.61
N ALA A 91 1.19 6.80 19.33
CA ALA A 91 1.71 7.58 18.23
C ALA A 91 0.86 8.82 17.92
N ILE A 92 1.48 9.83 17.32
CA ILE A 92 0.77 10.84 16.54
C ILE A 92 0.39 10.17 15.22
N CYS A 93 -0.88 9.82 15.06
CA CYS A 93 -1.37 9.13 13.87
C CYS A 93 -1.64 10.16 12.76
N VAL A 94 -1.14 9.91 11.57
CA VAL A 94 -1.33 10.79 10.41
C VAL A 94 -1.95 9.98 9.28
N GLN A 95 -3.01 10.50 8.64
CA GLN A 95 -3.49 10.00 7.35
C GLN A 95 -3.28 11.08 6.31
N ILE A 96 -2.65 10.74 5.18
CA ILE A 96 -2.52 11.64 4.03
C ILE A 96 -3.42 11.13 2.91
N GLU A 97 -4.17 12.01 2.26
CA GLU A 97 -4.91 11.69 1.04
C GLU A 97 -3.99 11.81 -0.17
N HIS A 98 -4.06 10.82 -1.06
CA HIS A 98 -3.24 10.81 -2.27
C HIS A 98 -3.68 11.91 -3.23
N ARG A 99 -2.74 12.57 -3.91
CA ARG A 99 -3.06 13.55 -4.97
C ARG A 99 -3.99 12.94 -6.01
N PHE A 100 -4.99 13.70 -6.47
CA PHE A 100 -6.04 13.30 -7.40
C PHE A 100 -7.04 12.26 -6.90
N TYR A 101 -7.07 11.98 -5.59
CA TYR A 101 -8.10 11.17 -4.97
C TYR A 101 -8.89 11.97 -3.95
N GLY A 102 -10.16 11.60 -3.79
CA GLY A 102 -11.07 12.31 -2.88
C GLY A 102 -11.14 13.79 -3.19
N ASP A 103 -10.86 14.62 -2.18
CA ASP A 103 -10.91 16.08 -2.31
C ASP A 103 -9.53 16.71 -2.57
N SER A 104 -8.49 15.88 -2.71
CA SER A 104 -7.13 16.34 -3.03
C SER A 104 -6.96 16.54 -4.54
N LEU A 105 -7.72 17.49 -5.10
CA LEU A 105 -7.80 17.80 -6.53
C LEU A 105 -7.43 19.27 -6.79
N PRO A 106 -6.75 19.58 -7.90
CA PRO A 106 -6.57 20.97 -8.30
C PRO A 106 -7.93 21.61 -8.59
N SER A 107 -7.99 22.94 -8.55
CA SER A 107 -9.25 23.67 -8.76
C SER A 107 -9.90 23.42 -10.13
N SER A 108 -9.09 23.02 -11.11
CA SER A 108 -9.47 22.64 -12.47
C SER A 108 -9.96 21.19 -12.60
N GLY A 109 -9.87 20.38 -11.54
CA GLY A 109 -10.31 18.99 -11.51
C GLY A 109 -9.29 17.99 -12.08
N GLY A 110 -9.70 16.73 -12.23
CA GLY A 110 -8.84 15.66 -12.73
C GLY A 110 -9.01 15.39 -14.22
N ASP A 111 -8.58 16.35 -15.04
CA ASP A 111 -8.51 16.18 -16.50
C ASP A 111 -7.18 15.54 -16.96
N ASN A 112 -7.09 15.18 -18.24
CA ASN A 112 -5.92 14.50 -18.77
C ASN A 112 -4.65 15.37 -18.73
N ALA A 113 -4.79 16.70 -18.80
CA ALA A 113 -3.64 17.60 -18.73
C ALA A 113 -3.07 17.64 -17.31
N ASN A 114 -3.92 17.77 -16.30
CA ASN A 114 -3.53 17.76 -14.90
C ASN A 114 -2.97 16.41 -14.46
N PHE A 115 -3.56 15.30 -14.92
CA PHE A 115 -3.00 13.98 -14.65
C PHE A 115 -1.58 13.82 -15.21
N LYS A 116 -1.34 14.23 -16.46
CA LYS A 116 0.00 14.19 -17.06
C LYS A 116 1.00 15.11 -16.36
N GLU A 117 0.51 16.21 -15.79
CA GLU A 117 1.32 17.19 -15.07
C GLU A 117 1.70 16.71 -13.66
N GLY A 118 0.77 16.04 -12.96
CA GLY A 118 0.90 15.80 -11.52
C GLY A 118 0.64 14.39 -11.02
N LEU A 119 -0.14 13.54 -11.71
CA LEU A 119 -0.51 12.23 -11.18
C LEU A 119 0.59 11.19 -11.47
N SER A 120 1.61 11.20 -10.62
CA SER A 120 2.69 10.21 -10.64
C SER A 120 3.07 9.78 -9.23
N VAL A 121 3.68 8.60 -9.12
CA VAL A 121 4.21 8.05 -7.86
C VAL A 121 5.16 9.05 -7.21
N LEU A 122 6.13 9.58 -7.96
CA LEU A 122 7.15 10.48 -7.40
C LEU A 122 6.57 11.76 -6.82
N GLN A 123 5.55 12.30 -7.46
CA GLN A 123 4.88 13.50 -6.97
C GLN A 123 4.05 13.23 -5.72
N ASN A 124 3.38 12.08 -5.64
CA ASN A 124 2.71 11.65 -4.41
C ASN A 124 3.71 11.46 -3.24
N LEU A 125 4.88 10.87 -3.51
CA LEU A 125 5.93 10.74 -2.48
C LEU A 125 6.46 12.12 -2.04
N ALA A 126 6.60 13.08 -2.96
CA ALA A 126 6.99 14.45 -2.64
C ALA A 126 5.94 15.18 -1.79
N ASP A 127 4.65 14.99 -2.07
CA ASP A 127 3.57 15.54 -1.26
C ASP A 127 3.57 14.97 0.15
N THR A 128 3.73 13.65 0.24
CA THR A 128 3.85 12.93 1.52
C THR A 128 5.01 13.51 2.34
N ALA A 129 6.17 13.73 1.71
CA ALA A 129 7.33 14.34 2.37
C ALA A 129 7.06 15.77 2.85
N ALA A 130 6.35 16.58 2.06
CA ALA A 130 6.01 17.95 2.43
C ALA A 130 5.03 18.02 3.61
N VAL A 131 3.99 17.17 3.60
CA VAL A 131 3.04 17.07 4.72
C VAL A 131 3.74 16.52 5.97
N LEU A 132 4.56 15.48 5.85
CA LEU A 132 5.28 14.92 6.99
C LEU A 132 6.26 15.93 7.62
N LYS A 133 6.97 16.73 6.81
CA LYS A 133 7.80 17.83 7.31
C LYS A 133 6.98 18.86 8.08
N ARG A 134 5.77 19.16 7.60
CA ARG A 134 4.85 20.05 8.31
C ARG A 134 4.42 19.46 9.66
N VAL A 135 4.02 18.18 9.69
CA VAL A 135 3.63 17.51 10.94
C VAL A 135 4.81 17.43 11.92
N GLN A 136 6.02 17.07 11.47
CA GLN A 136 7.22 17.09 12.31
C GLN A 136 7.45 18.47 12.96
N SER A 137 7.29 19.55 12.18
CA SER A 137 7.42 20.92 12.69
C SER A 137 6.33 21.27 13.70
N ASP A 138 5.08 20.88 13.45
CA ASP A 138 3.94 21.22 14.32
C ASP A 138 4.02 20.48 15.67
N TYR A 139 4.72 19.33 15.74
CA TYR A 139 4.86 18.48 16.93
C TYR A 139 6.28 18.43 17.50
N SER A 140 7.15 19.38 17.13
CA SER A 140 8.51 19.49 17.65
C SER A 140 8.49 19.84 19.14
N VAL A 141 9.12 18.99 19.96
CA VAL A 141 9.32 19.20 21.41
C VAL A 141 10.81 19.38 21.77
N SER A 142 11.69 19.11 20.82
CA SER A 142 13.14 19.34 20.88
C SER A 142 13.65 19.60 19.46
N ASP A 143 14.93 19.96 19.34
CA ASP A 143 15.60 20.10 18.03
C ASP A 143 15.75 18.76 17.28
N LEU A 144 15.37 17.64 17.91
CA LEU A 144 15.44 16.30 17.33
C LEU A 144 14.13 15.93 16.64
N PRO A 145 14.19 15.33 15.43
CA PRO A 145 13.00 14.81 14.76
C PRO A 145 12.43 13.62 15.53
N ARG A 146 11.09 13.50 15.55
CA ARG A 146 10.43 12.31 16.10
C ARG A 146 10.66 11.10 15.17
N PRO A 147 10.80 9.88 15.71
CA PRO A 147 10.79 8.68 14.88
C PRO A 147 9.52 8.60 14.02
N VAL A 148 9.65 8.12 12.79
CA VAL A 148 8.53 7.95 11.86
C VAL A 148 8.49 6.53 11.31
N VAL A 149 7.31 5.91 11.34
CA VAL A 149 7.01 4.66 10.63
C VAL A 149 5.81 4.87 9.74
N ASN A 150 5.91 4.51 8.47
CA ASN A 150 4.81 4.63 7.52
C ASN A 150 4.16 3.28 7.19
N PHE A 151 2.85 3.28 6.98
CA PHE A 151 2.02 2.09 6.81
C PHE A 151 1.20 2.21 5.54
N GLY A 152 1.02 1.11 4.83
CA GLY A 152 0.10 1.04 3.71
C GLY A 152 -0.21 -0.39 3.33
N GLY A 153 -1.29 -0.56 2.57
CA GLY A 153 -1.52 -1.80 1.85
C GLY A 153 -1.98 -1.64 0.42
N SER A 154 -1.87 -2.69 -0.38
CA SER A 154 -2.03 -2.59 -1.84
C SER A 154 -1.01 -1.62 -2.45
N TYR A 155 -1.41 -0.79 -3.41
CA TYR A 155 -0.60 0.32 -3.90
C TYR A 155 -0.09 1.22 -2.77
N SER A 156 -0.89 1.51 -1.75
CA SER A 156 -0.41 2.33 -0.62
C SER A 156 0.72 1.63 0.16
N GLY A 157 0.77 0.29 0.17
CA GLY A 157 1.91 -0.49 0.67
C GLY A 157 3.14 -0.39 -0.23
N ALA A 158 2.94 -0.37 -1.55
CA ALA A 158 4.01 -0.07 -2.50
C ALA A 158 4.57 1.35 -2.27
N THR A 159 3.69 2.36 -2.12
CA THR A 159 4.11 3.72 -1.81
C THR A 159 4.78 3.82 -0.43
N ALA A 160 4.39 3.01 0.55
CA ALA A 160 5.07 2.96 1.85
C ALA A 160 6.53 2.50 1.69
N THR A 161 6.75 1.47 0.87
CA THR A 161 8.09 0.99 0.50
C THR A 161 8.88 2.06 -0.26
N TRP A 162 8.29 2.63 -1.31
CA TRP A 162 8.95 3.63 -2.14
C TRP A 162 9.22 4.93 -1.40
N PHE A 163 8.38 5.32 -0.45
CA PHE A 163 8.60 6.48 0.42
C PHE A 163 9.81 6.26 1.32
N ARG A 164 9.93 5.08 1.93
CA ARG A 164 11.10 4.69 2.73
C ARG A 164 12.40 4.76 1.94
N MET A 165 12.35 4.36 0.66
CA MET A 165 13.50 4.43 -0.25
C MET A 165 13.82 5.85 -0.73
N ALA A 166 12.80 6.65 -1.03
CA ALA A 166 12.96 7.98 -1.63
C ALA A 166 13.30 9.08 -0.61
N TYR A 167 12.81 8.94 0.62
CA TYR A 167 12.99 9.91 1.70
C TYR A 167 13.47 9.21 2.99
N PRO A 168 14.61 8.51 2.95
CA PRO A 168 15.09 7.72 4.08
C PRO A 168 15.45 8.56 5.31
N GLU A 169 15.60 9.86 5.15
CA GLU A 169 15.83 10.86 6.20
C GLU A 169 14.54 11.33 6.90
N LEU A 170 13.37 11.08 6.31
CA LEU A 170 12.07 11.49 6.87
C LEU A 170 11.33 10.32 7.53
N THR A 171 11.66 9.08 7.19
CA THR A 171 11.04 7.88 7.74
C THR A 171 12.05 6.81 8.12
N ASN A 172 11.87 6.19 9.28
CA ASN A 172 12.78 5.20 9.84
C ASN A 172 12.42 3.77 9.41
N GLY A 173 11.16 3.51 9.04
CA GLY A 173 10.72 2.21 8.53
C GLY A 173 9.33 2.23 7.92
N ALA A 174 8.99 1.13 7.24
CA ALA A 174 7.70 0.99 6.56
C ALA A 174 7.08 -0.39 6.75
N ILE A 175 5.74 -0.42 6.86
CA ILE A 175 4.92 -1.63 6.76
C ILE A 175 4.24 -1.65 5.39
N SER A 176 4.49 -2.72 4.64
CA SER A 176 4.01 -2.94 3.27
C SER A 176 3.11 -4.17 3.23
N SER A 177 1.82 -3.99 3.54
CA SER A 177 0.84 -5.09 3.59
C SER A 177 0.20 -5.33 2.23
N SER A 178 0.35 -6.53 1.65
CA SER A 178 -0.03 -6.79 0.24
C SER A 178 0.56 -5.73 -0.71
N GLY A 179 1.78 -5.26 -0.43
CA GLY A 179 2.38 -4.14 -1.13
C GLY A 179 2.86 -4.52 -2.53
N VAL A 180 2.16 -4.01 -3.55
CA VAL A 180 2.42 -4.29 -4.97
C VAL A 180 3.62 -3.47 -5.48
N VAL A 181 4.83 -3.81 -5.04
CA VAL A 181 6.06 -3.06 -5.38
C VAL A 181 6.58 -3.35 -6.78
N ASN A 182 6.20 -4.49 -7.37
CA ASN A 182 6.58 -4.88 -8.72
C ASN A 182 5.52 -4.42 -9.70
N ALA A 183 5.76 -3.33 -10.41
CA ALA A 183 4.83 -2.81 -11.41
C ALA A 183 4.81 -3.74 -12.64
N VAL A 184 3.79 -4.58 -12.80
CA VAL A 184 3.75 -5.59 -13.86
C VAL A 184 2.99 -5.09 -15.09
N LEU A 185 3.68 -4.99 -16.24
CA LEU A 185 3.06 -4.56 -17.50
C LEU A 185 1.90 -5.47 -17.92
N GLU A 186 2.16 -6.77 -18.10
CA GLU A 186 1.18 -7.79 -18.44
C GLU A 186 1.01 -8.75 -17.26
N PHE A 187 -0.07 -8.60 -16.50
CA PHE A 187 -0.22 -9.18 -15.18
C PHE A 187 -1.11 -10.43 -15.16
N THR A 188 -0.70 -11.47 -15.88
CA THR A 188 -1.37 -12.78 -15.88
C THR A 188 -1.21 -13.55 -14.57
N GLY A 189 -0.16 -13.24 -13.79
CA GLY A 189 0.12 -13.85 -12.50
C GLY A 189 -1.01 -13.67 -11.47
N PHE A 190 -1.77 -12.59 -11.58
CA PHE A 190 -2.94 -12.31 -10.76
C PHE A 190 -3.96 -13.47 -10.79
N ASP A 191 -4.40 -13.84 -11.99
CA ASP A 191 -5.41 -14.90 -12.16
C ASP A 191 -4.88 -16.30 -11.86
N ASN A 192 -3.57 -16.52 -12.03
CA ASN A 192 -2.94 -17.79 -11.64
C ASN A 192 -3.06 -18.02 -10.13
N VAL A 193 -2.96 -16.95 -9.33
CA VAL A 193 -3.21 -17.02 -7.89
C VAL A 193 -4.69 -17.22 -7.61
N VAL A 194 -5.60 -16.49 -8.27
CA VAL A 194 -7.07 -16.72 -8.13
C VAL A 194 -7.43 -18.18 -8.39
N LYS A 195 -6.96 -18.77 -9.50
CA LYS A 195 -7.19 -20.21 -9.81
C LYS A 195 -6.71 -21.13 -8.71
N SER A 196 -5.53 -20.83 -8.15
CA SER A 196 -4.93 -21.62 -7.08
C SER A 196 -5.73 -21.49 -5.78
N ALA A 197 -6.21 -20.29 -5.46
CA ALA A 197 -6.99 -19.99 -4.28
C ALA A 197 -8.35 -20.72 -4.32
N ILE A 198 -9.16 -20.48 -5.36
CA ILE A 198 -10.52 -21.04 -5.48
C ILE A 198 -10.54 -22.56 -5.75
N GLY A 199 -9.39 -23.13 -6.14
CA GLY A 199 -9.22 -24.56 -6.39
C GLY A 199 -9.75 -25.02 -7.75
N THR A 200 -9.26 -26.17 -8.21
CA THR A 200 -9.44 -26.66 -9.60
C THR A 200 -10.90 -26.70 -10.05
N LYS A 201 -11.80 -27.28 -9.25
CA LYS A 201 -13.21 -27.42 -9.66
C LYS A 201 -13.87 -26.05 -9.89
N CYS A 202 -13.71 -25.13 -8.95
CA CYS A 202 -14.30 -23.80 -9.04
C CYS A 202 -13.68 -23.00 -10.19
N ALA A 203 -12.36 -23.10 -10.38
CA ALA A 203 -11.66 -22.49 -11.49
C ALA A 203 -12.13 -23.03 -12.86
N ASP A 204 -12.36 -24.33 -12.99
CA ASP A 204 -12.89 -24.95 -14.20
C ASP A 204 -14.32 -24.47 -14.50
N ASP A 205 -15.17 -24.39 -13.47
CA ASP A 205 -16.55 -23.91 -13.61
C ASP A 205 -16.59 -22.41 -14.00
N VAL A 206 -15.71 -21.57 -13.45
CA VAL A 206 -15.57 -20.15 -13.83
C VAL A 206 -15.01 -19.99 -15.25
N ASP A 207 -13.97 -20.74 -15.63
CA ASP A 207 -13.44 -20.70 -16.99
C ASP A 207 -14.46 -21.16 -18.02
N GLU A 208 -15.29 -22.17 -17.69
CA GLU A 208 -16.38 -22.60 -18.56
C GLU A 208 -17.35 -21.45 -18.85
N VAL A 209 -17.75 -20.68 -17.82
CA VAL A 209 -18.60 -19.50 -18.01
C VAL A 209 -17.92 -18.47 -18.92
N SER A 210 -16.64 -18.16 -18.70
CA SER A 210 -15.89 -17.22 -19.55
C SER A 210 -15.84 -17.68 -21.01
N ARG A 211 -15.61 -18.98 -21.27
CA ARG A 211 -15.62 -19.55 -22.64
C ARG A 211 -17.02 -19.52 -23.28
N MET A 212 -18.07 -19.70 -22.48
CA MET A 212 -19.46 -19.57 -22.97
C MET A 212 -19.75 -18.14 -23.38
N VAL A 213 -19.35 -17.16 -22.58
CA VAL A 213 -19.46 -15.74 -22.91
C VAL A 213 -18.69 -15.42 -24.20
N ASP A 214 -17.46 -15.91 -24.36
CA ASP A 214 -16.69 -15.76 -25.62
C ASP A 214 -17.42 -16.33 -26.84
N THR A 215 -18.10 -17.47 -26.66
CA THR A 215 -18.91 -18.10 -27.71
C THR A 215 -20.12 -17.24 -28.10
N TYR A 216 -20.81 -16.63 -27.13
CA TYR A 216 -21.92 -15.71 -27.41
C TYR A 216 -21.45 -14.47 -28.19
N PHE A 217 -20.31 -13.88 -27.81
CA PHE A 217 -19.75 -12.75 -28.54
C PHE A 217 -19.33 -13.13 -29.97
N SER A 218 -18.74 -14.31 -30.15
CA SER A 218 -18.37 -14.83 -31.47
C SER A 218 -19.56 -15.11 -32.39
N ASN A 219 -20.77 -15.26 -31.83
CA ASN A 219 -22.02 -15.50 -32.56
C ASN A 219 -22.88 -14.22 -32.72
N ASP A 220 -22.29 -13.03 -32.56
CA ASP A 220 -22.98 -11.73 -32.63
C ASP A 220 -24.06 -11.54 -31.54
N GLN A 221 -23.95 -12.24 -30.40
CA GLN A 221 -24.89 -12.16 -29.26
C GLN A 221 -24.33 -11.37 -28.08
N GLY A 222 -23.18 -10.69 -28.24
CA GLY A 222 -22.52 -9.96 -27.15
C GLY A 222 -23.39 -8.87 -26.51
N ASN A 223 -24.19 -8.16 -27.30
CA ASN A 223 -25.12 -7.15 -26.78
C ASN A 223 -26.24 -7.77 -25.91
N ASP A 224 -26.71 -8.98 -26.23
CA ASP A 224 -27.70 -9.68 -25.41
C ASP A 224 -27.11 -10.06 -24.05
N ILE A 225 -25.85 -10.51 -24.03
CA ILE A 225 -25.12 -10.79 -22.79
C ILE A 225 -24.89 -9.51 -21.98
N LYS A 226 -24.48 -8.40 -22.60
CA LYS A 226 -24.36 -7.10 -21.89
C LYS A 226 -25.68 -6.66 -21.27
N MET A 227 -26.81 -6.82 -21.98
CA MET A 227 -28.14 -6.53 -21.43
C MET A 227 -28.48 -7.45 -20.25
N MET A 228 -28.14 -8.74 -20.32
CA MET A 228 -28.33 -9.70 -19.23
C MET A 228 -27.62 -9.28 -17.93
N PHE A 229 -26.43 -8.69 -18.05
CA PHE A 229 -25.65 -8.16 -16.92
C PHE A 229 -25.92 -6.67 -16.62
N ASN A 230 -27.01 -6.11 -17.17
CA ASN A 230 -27.39 -4.71 -16.99
C ASN A 230 -26.28 -3.70 -17.40
N SER A 231 -25.36 -4.09 -18.28
CA SER A 231 -24.21 -3.29 -18.76
C SER A 231 -24.54 -2.53 -20.04
N THR A 232 -25.72 -1.89 -20.08
CA THR A 232 -26.27 -1.28 -21.31
C THR A 232 -25.48 -0.07 -21.80
N ASN A 233 -24.72 0.58 -20.91
CA ASN A 233 -23.78 1.66 -21.23
C ASN A 233 -22.59 1.19 -22.10
N LEU A 234 -22.35 -0.13 -22.18
CA LEU A 234 -21.26 -0.72 -22.98
C LEU A 234 -21.72 -1.19 -24.37
N ILE A 235 -22.99 -1.00 -24.72
CA ILE A 235 -23.55 -1.41 -26.01
C ILE A 235 -23.16 -0.40 -27.09
N ASP A 236 -22.72 -0.89 -28.24
CA ASP A 236 -22.34 -0.09 -29.42
C ASP A 236 -21.27 0.99 -29.14
N THR A 237 -20.43 0.80 -28.11
CA THR A 237 -19.28 1.65 -27.81
C THR A 237 -17.99 1.04 -28.36
N LYS A 238 -16.96 1.88 -28.58
CA LYS A 238 -15.72 1.45 -29.24
C LYS A 238 -15.04 0.28 -28.52
N LEU A 239 -14.98 0.35 -27.19
CA LEU A 239 -14.28 -0.63 -26.35
C LEU A 239 -15.25 -1.48 -25.50
N GLY A 240 -16.56 -1.36 -25.72
CA GLY A 240 -17.59 -1.94 -24.88
C GLY A 240 -17.51 -3.46 -24.68
N ASP A 241 -16.98 -4.18 -25.66
CA ASP A 241 -16.75 -5.63 -25.54
C ASP A 241 -15.61 -5.92 -24.55
N ALA A 242 -14.45 -5.29 -24.71
CA ALA A 242 -13.31 -5.46 -23.81
C ALA A 242 -13.62 -4.96 -22.39
N ASP A 243 -14.32 -3.83 -22.30
CA ASP A 243 -14.86 -3.25 -21.07
C ASP A 243 -15.76 -4.24 -20.31
N PHE A 244 -16.70 -4.87 -21.01
CA PHE A 244 -17.59 -5.89 -20.45
C PHE A 244 -16.81 -7.12 -19.98
N MET A 245 -15.87 -7.61 -20.79
CA MET A 245 -15.05 -8.76 -20.40
C MET A 245 -14.20 -8.47 -19.18
N TYR A 246 -13.65 -7.25 -19.07
CA TYR A 246 -12.88 -6.84 -17.90
C TYR A 246 -13.78 -6.79 -16.66
N MET A 247 -14.98 -6.22 -16.76
CA MET A 247 -15.97 -6.20 -15.67
C MET A 247 -16.32 -7.61 -15.18
N LEU A 248 -16.62 -8.53 -16.10
CA LEU A 248 -16.94 -9.91 -15.75
C LEU A 248 -15.78 -10.60 -15.03
N ALA A 249 -14.56 -10.45 -15.57
CA ALA A 249 -13.35 -11.01 -15.00
C ALA A 249 -13.03 -10.45 -13.60
N ASP A 250 -13.08 -9.13 -13.48
CA ASP A 250 -12.82 -8.43 -12.22
C ASP A 250 -13.87 -8.77 -11.16
N GLY A 251 -15.13 -8.96 -11.57
CA GLY A 251 -16.23 -9.34 -10.69
C GLY A 251 -15.96 -10.61 -9.90
N PHE A 252 -15.69 -11.74 -10.56
CA PHE A 252 -15.43 -12.99 -9.82
C PHE A 252 -14.09 -12.95 -9.08
N SER A 253 -13.05 -12.32 -9.66
CA SER A 253 -11.74 -12.24 -9.01
C SER A 253 -11.77 -11.38 -7.75
N MET A 254 -12.54 -10.29 -7.74
CA MET A 254 -12.70 -9.44 -6.55
C MET A 254 -13.43 -10.14 -5.40
N ILE A 255 -14.37 -11.03 -5.70
CA ILE A 255 -15.05 -11.82 -4.67
C ILE A 255 -14.01 -12.68 -3.93
N ASP A 256 -13.15 -13.41 -4.66
CA ASP A 256 -12.06 -14.19 -4.07
C ASP A 256 -11.06 -13.30 -3.33
N GLN A 257 -10.57 -12.24 -3.99
CA GLN A 257 -9.61 -11.28 -3.45
C GLN A 257 -10.01 -10.73 -2.07
N TYR A 258 -11.31 -10.57 -1.79
CA TYR A 258 -11.80 -10.03 -0.52
C TYR A 258 -12.44 -11.07 0.41
N GLY A 259 -12.11 -12.35 0.26
CA GLY A 259 -12.49 -13.42 1.20
C GLY A 259 -13.88 -14.02 0.96
N GLY A 260 -14.51 -13.68 -0.18
CA GLY A 260 -15.77 -14.25 -0.66
C GLY A 260 -15.60 -15.55 -1.46
N LYS A 261 -14.44 -16.20 -1.38
CA LYS A 261 -14.14 -17.46 -2.08
C LYS A 261 -15.24 -18.52 -1.99
N THR A 262 -15.76 -18.80 -0.79
CA THR A 262 -16.87 -19.76 -0.60
C THR A 262 -18.15 -19.31 -1.29
N GLU A 263 -18.47 -18.02 -1.22
CA GLU A 263 -19.65 -17.44 -1.88
C GLU A 263 -19.57 -17.61 -3.40
N LEU A 264 -18.41 -17.30 -4.00
CA LEU A 264 -18.17 -17.50 -5.42
C LEU A 264 -18.34 -18.97 -5.81
N CYS A 265 -17.63 -19.87 -5.13
CA CYS A 265 -17.58 -21.26 -5.53
C CYS A 265 -18.90 -22.02 -5.30
N ASP A 266 -19.58 -21.79 -4.18
CA ASP A 266 -20.91 -22.34 -3.95
C ASP A 266 -21.94 -21.74 -4.93
N GLY A 267 -21.77 -20.47 -5.28
CA GLY A 267 -22.61 -19.77 -6.25
C GLY A 267 -22.50 -20.38 -7.65
N VAL A 268 -21.28 -20.48 -8.18
CA VAL A 268 -21.02 -21.03 -9.51
C VAL A 268 -21.36 -22.53 -9.58
N ALA A 269 -21.12 -23.30 -8.51
CA ALA A 269 -21.38 -24.74 -8.48
C ALA A 269 -22.86 -25.12 -8.70
N LYS A 270 -23.82 -24.21 -8.49
CA LYS A 270 -25.27 -24.44 -8.69
C LYS A 270 -25.63 -24.86 -10.11
N THR A 271 -24.82 -24.46 -11.09
CA THR A 271 -25.00 -24.81 -12.51
C THR A 271 -23.81 -25.61 -13.05
N SER A 272 -22.99 -26.19 -12.17
CA SER A 272 -21.85 -27.03 -12.56
C SER A 272 -22.31 -28.42 -13.04
N GLY A 273 -21.58 -28.98 -14.01
CA GLY A 273 -21.80 -30.33 -14.54
C GLY A 273 -22.64 -30.40 -15.82
N GLU A 274 -22.96 -31.63 -16.21
CA GLU A 274 -23.75 -31.96 -17.40
C GLU A 274 -25.24 -31.77 -17.13
N GLY A 275 -25.95 -31.09 -18.03
CA GLY A 275 -27.42 -30.91 -17.95
C GLY A 275 -27.91 -29.48 -17.86
N PHE A 276 -27.01 -28.50 -17.69
CA PHE A 276 -27.32 -27.07 -17.80
C PHE A 276 -26.95 -26.53 -19.18
N GLU A 277 -27.82 -25.71 -19.75
CA GLU A 277 -27.51 -24.98 -20.98
C GLU A 277 -26.48 -23.87 -20.72
N GLY A 278 -25.72 -23.48 -21.74
CA GLY A 278 -24.69 -22.44 -21.57
C GLY A 278 -25.25 -21.11 -21.08
N GLN A 279 -26.48 -20.79 -21.48
CA GLN A 279 -27.16 -19.58 -21.02
C GLN A 279 -27.45 -19.64 -19.52
N GLU A 280 -27.89 -20.78 -18.99
CA GLU A 280 -28.19 -20.96 -17.56
C GLU A 280 -26.93 -20.76 -16.71
N LYS A 281 -25.77 -21.22 -17.17
CA LYS A 281 -24.49 -21.01 -16.46
C LYS A 281 -24.08 -19.54 -16.41
N VAL A 282 -24.23 -18.83 -17.54
CA VAL A 282 -23.95 -17.40 -17.64
C VAL A 282 -24.93 -16.58 -16.79
N GLU A 283 -26.21 -16.94 -16.80
CA GLU A 283 -27.24 -16.32 -15.94
C GLU A 283 -26.96 -16.55 -14.45
N ASN A 284 -26.49 -17.73 -14.08
CA ASN A 284 -26.09 -18.01 -12.70
C ASN A 284 -24.88 -17.18 -12.27
N MET A 285 -23.88 -16.99 -13.14
CA MET A 285 -22.76 -16.08 -12.85
C MET A 285 -23.25 -14.64 -12.65
N ARG A 286 -24.14 -14.14 -13.52
CA ARG A 286 -24.80 -12.84 -13.31
C ARG A 286 -25.43 -12.77 -11.92
N ASP A 287 -26.18 -13.79 -11.51
CA ASP A 287 -26.85 -13.79 -10.20
C ASP A 287 -25.87 -13.76 -9.02
N VAL A 288 -24.73 -14.45 -9.14
CA VAL A 288 -23.65 -14.36 -8.14
C VAL A 288 -23.11 -12.93 -8.06
N LEU A 289 -22.77 -12.31 -9.19
CA LEU A 289 -22.24 -10.94 -9.21
C LEU A 289 -23.28 -9.92 -8.72
N PHE A 290 -24.55 -10.07 -9.10
CA PHE A 290 -25.62 -9.19 -8.65
C PHE A 290 -25.94 -9.35 -7.16
N ALA A 291 -25.85 -10.56 -6.63
CA ALA A 291 -26.00 -10.79 -5.20
C ALA A 291 -24.88 -10.11 -4.40
N HIS A 292 -23.65 -10.16 -4.93
CA HIS A 292 -22.48 -9.59 -4.27
C HIS A 292 -22.40 -8.06 -4.41
N PHE A 293 -22.39 -7.54 -5.65
CA PHE A 293 -22.13 -6.12 -5.94
C PHE A 293 -23.41 -5.29 -6.18
N GLY A 294 -24.53 -5.95 -6.46
CA GLY A 294 -25.76 -5.31 -6.95
C GLY A 294 -25.87 -5.33 -8.47
N ASN A 295 -27.07 -5.08 -8.97
CA ASN A 295 -27.39 -5.15 -10.39
C ASN A 295 -26.82 -4.00 -11.23
N ASP A 296 -26.35 -2.92 -10.61
CA ASP A 296 -25.75 -1.78 -11.32
C ASP A 296 -24.22 -1.92 -11.47
N PHE A 297 -23.62 -3.03 -11.03
CA PHE A 297 -22.17 -3.26 -11.10
C PHE A 297 -21.62 -3.11 -12.52
N GLY A 298 -22.32 -3.63 -13.52
CA GLY A 298 -21.94 -3.52 -14.93
C GLY A 298 -22.03 -2.11 -15.52
N GLN A 299 -22.60 -1.15 -14.79
CA GLN A 299 -22.71 0.26 -15.20
C GLN A 299 -21.65 1.15 -14.56
N ASP A 300 -20.74 0.59 -13.76
CA ASP A 300 -19.70 1.36 -13.09
C ASP A 300 -18.79 2.06 -14.11
N CYS A 301 -18.54 3.36 -13.88
CA CYS A 301 -17.64 4.13 -14.72
C CYS A 301 -16.23 3.52 -14.81
N TYR A 302 -15.77 2.77 -13.79
CA TYR A 302 -14.47 2.09 -13.82
C TYR A 302 -14.33 1.06 -14.96
N TYR A 303 -15.45 0.49 -15.40
CA TYR A 303 -15.53 -0.49 -16.49
C TYR A 303 -16.02 0.10 -17.80
N ASP A 304 -16.24 1.41 -17.90
CA ASP A 304 -16.79 2.06 -19.09
C ASP A 304 -15.79 3.06 -19.65
N SER A 305 -15.13 2.71 -20.76
CA SER A 305 -14.14 3.57 -21.40
C SER A 305 -14.72 4.90 -21.89
N GLU A 306 -16.00 4.95 -22.30
CA GLU A 306 -16.65 6.20 -22.69
C GLU A 306 -16.91 7.08 -21.47
N CYS A 307 -17.29 6.48 -20.34
CA CYS A 307 -17.38 7.18 -19.07
C CYS A 307 -16.01 7.70 -18.64
N LEU A 308 -14.98 6.84 -18.64
CA LEU A 308 -13.59 7.17 -18.33
C LEU A 308 -12.95 8.15 -19.31
N LYS A 309 -13.58 8.47 -20.44
CA LYS A 309 -13.11 9.51 -21.39
C LYS A 309 -13.74 10.89 -21.18
N LYS A 310 -14.88 10.97 -20.48
CA LYS A 310 -15.51 12.25 -20.09
C LYS A 310 -14.81 12.91 -18.89
N GLU A 311 -13.94 13.88 -19.14
CA GLU A 311 -13.22 14.59 -18.07
C GLU A 311 -14.17 15.31 -17.11
N ASN A 312 -13.82 15.34 -15.81
CA ASN A 312 -14.60 16.00 -14.75
C ASN A 312 -16.10 15.63 -14.74
N ASN A 313 -16.43 14.37 -15.05
CA ASN A 313 -17.82 13.90 -15.19
C ASN A 313 -18.58 13.86 -13.85
N PRO A 314 -19.56 14.76 -13.62
CA PRO A 314 -20.31 14.82 -12.37
C PRO A 314 -21.39 13.72 -12.28
N ASP A 315 -21.78 13.13 -13.41
CA ASP A 315 -22.82 12.11 -13.49
C ASP A 315 -22.27 10.69 -13.34
N ALA A 316 -20.95 10.54 -13.31
CA ALA A 316 -20.31 9.25 -13.19
C ALA A 316 -20.40 8.72 -11.75
N SER A 317 -20.90 7.49 -11.64
CA SER A 317 -21.08 6.75 -10.39
C SER A 317 -20.26 5.47 -10.42
N GLY A 318 -20.02 4.88 -9.25
CA GLY A 318 -19.24 3.65 -9.15
C GLY A 318 -18.72 3.35 -7.74
N MET A 319 -18.13 2.18 -7.58
CA MET A 319 -17.51 1.66 -6.37
C MET A 319 -16.22 2.38 -5.97
N MET A 320 -15.58 3.14 -6.84
CA MET A 320 -14.50 4.05 -6.40
C MET A 320 -14.94 5.51 -6.38
N GLY A 321 -16.06 5.84 -7.04
CA GLY A 321 -16.38 7.21 -7.45
C GLY A 321 -15.62 7.60 -8.73
N SER A 322 -16.25 8.40 -9.58
CA SER A 322 -15.79 8.64 -10.95
C SER A 322 -14.36 9.16 -11.07
N GLN A 323 -14.02 10.14 -10.24
CA GLN A 323 -12.71 10.76 -10.23
C GLN A 323 -11.65 9.77 -9.77
N ASN A 324 -11.91 8.97 -8.74
CA ASN A 324 -10.98 7.96 -8.24
C ASN A 324 -10.77 6.84 -9.28
N SER A 325 -11.84 6.40 -9.97
CA SER A 325 -11.76 5.42 -11.05
C SER A 325 -10.87 5.90 -12.20
N ARG A 326 -11.02 7.17 -12.60
CA ARG A 326 -10.15 7.81 -13.60
C ARG A 326 -8.71 7.91 -13.14
N SER A 327 -8.48 8.40 -11.93
CA SER A 327 -7.13 8.56 -11.37
C SER A 327 -6.41 7.21 -11.34
N TRP A 328 -7.08 6.15 -10.89
CA TRP A 328 -6.47 4.83 -10.86
C TRP A 328 -6.20 4.27 -12.25
N ARG A 329 -7.16 4.40 -13.19
CA ARG A 329 -6.92 3.98 -14.56
C ARG A 329 -5.76 4.76 -15.20
N PHE A 330 -5.65 6.06 -14.93
CA PHE A 330 -4.52 6.85 -15.41
C PHE A 330 -3.20 6.32 -14.85
N GLN A 331 -3.11 6.03 -13.55
CA GLN A 331 -1.89 5.47 -12.96
C GLN A 331 -1.51 4.12 -13.57
N LYS A 332 -2.49 3.22 -13.80
CA LYS A 332 -2.27 1.99 -14.56
C LYS A 332 -1.72 2.29 -15.96
N CYS A 333 -2.31 3.25 -16.67
CA CYS A 333 -1.88 3.62 -18.02
C CYS A 333 -0.57 4.42 -18.10
N ASN A 334 -0.07 4.94 -16.97
CA ASN A 334 1.10 5.82 -16.92
C ASN A 334 2.34 5.14 -16.34
N GLU A 335 2.22 4.46 -15.19
CA GLU A 335 3.37 3.92 -14.45
C GLU A 335 3.16 2.47 -14.02
N VAL A 336 2.11 2.17 -13.26
CA VAL A 336 2.04 0.89 -12.55
C VAL A 336 1.56 -0.29 -13.42
N ALA A 337 0.89 0.00 -14.54
CA ALA A 337 0.34 -0.97 -15.48
C ALA A 337 -0.69 -1.93 -14.88
N TYR A 338 -0.27 -2.98 -14.17
CA TYR A 338 -1.12 -4.05 -13.64
C TYR A 338 -2.22 -4.49 -14.63
N LEU A 339 -1.88 -4.63 -15.91
CA LEU A 339 -2.86 -4.93 -16.95
C LEU A 339 -3.11 -6.44 -16.96
N GLN A 340 -4.25 -6.86 -16.41
CA GLN A 340 -4.61 -8.27 -16.25
C GLN A 340 -5.20 -8.85 -17.55
N SER A 341 -4.31 -9.30 -18.43
CA SER A 341 -4.68 -10.06 -19.64
C SER A 341 -4.98 -11.52 -19.32
N ARG A 342 -5.60 -12.24 -20.26
CA ARG A 342 -5.89 -13.67 -20.10
C ARG A 342 -4.62 -14.49 -19.84
N PRO A 343 -4.55 -15.26 -18.75
CA PRO A 343 -3.40 -16.12 -18.46
C PRO A 343 -3.45 -17.40 -19.31
N GLU A 344 -2.34 -18.14 -19.31
CA GLU A 344 -2.33 -19.51 -19.81
C GLU A 344 -3.31 -20.38 -19.01
N GLY A 345 -4.06 -21.25 -19.70
CA GLY A 345 -5.04 -22.15 -19.08
C GLY A 345 -6.35 -21.49 -18.64
N GLY A 346 -6.72 -20.31 -19.15
CA GLY A 346 -8.10 -19.81 -19.05
C GLY A 346 -8.42 -18.90 -17.85
N LEU A 347 -9.70 -18.73 -17.50
CA LEU A 347 -10.33 -17.85 -16.48
C LEU A 347 -10.90 -16.54 -17.03
N ARG A 348 -10.13 -15.75 -17.78
CA ARG A 348 -10.58 -14.50 -18.43
C ARG A 348 -10.90 -14.70 -19.90
N SER A 349 -11.80 -13.92 -20.50
CA SER A 349 -12.10 -13.93 -21.94
C SER A 349 -10.85 -13.85 -22.84
N GLU A 350 -10.89 -14.51 -24.00
CA GLU A 350 -9.87 -14.38 -25.05
C GLU A 350 -9.77 -12.97 -25.65
N LEU A 351 -10.79 -12.13 -25.47
CA LEU A 351 -10.77 -10.72 -25.90
C LEU A 351 -9.89 -9.84 -25.01
N LEU A 352 -9.56 -10.28 -23.78
CA LEU A 352 -8.70 -9.55 -22.85
C LEU A 352 -7.22 -9.81 -23.14
N THR A 353 -6.76 -9.31 -24.28
CA THR A 353 -5.34 -9.29 -24.63
C THR A 353 -4.64 -8.07 -24.04
N ILE A 354 -3.31 -8.14 -23.87
CA ILE A 354 -2.51 -6.96 -23.52
C ILE A 354 -2.69 -5.81 -24.53
N GLY A 355 -2.90 -6.13 -25.80
CA GLY A 355 -3.20 -5.14 -26.85
C GLY A 355 -4.51 -4.40 -26.60
N ALA A 356 -5.57 -5.11 -26.24
CA ALA A 356 -6.88 -4.51 -25.94
C ALA A 356 -6.82 -3.61 -24.68
N LEU A 357 -6.12 -4.05 -23.63
CA LEU A 357 -5.95 -3.26 -22.41
C LEU A 357 -5.13 -1.99 -22.64
N LYS A 358 -4.10 -2.06 -23.49
CA LYS A 358 -3.32 -0.88 -23.91
C LYS A 358 -4.08 0.04 -24.86
N GLU A 359 -4.97 -0.50 -25.69
CA GLU A 359 -5.86 0.33 -26.51
C GLU A 359 -6.77 1.19 -25.63
N GLN A 360 -7.24 0.67 -24.49
CA GLN A 360 -7.99 1.47 -23.52
C GLN A 360 -7.18 2.68 -23.01
N CYS A 361 -5.90 2.49 -22.70
CA CYS A 361 -5.01 3.58 -22.28
C CYS A 361 -4.86 4.67 -23.34
N ASP A 362 -4.64 4.28 -24.60
CA ASP A 362 -4.57 5.23 -25.72
C ASP A 362 -5.92 5.94 -25.91
N TYR A 363 -7.01 5.19 -25.89
CA TYR A 363 -8.34 5.71 -26.19
C TYR A 363 -8.84 6.75 -25.18
N VAL A 364 -8.51 6.56 -23.91
CA VAL A 364 -8.97 7.40 -22.81
C VAL A 364 -8.01 8.56 -22.54
N PHE A 365 -6.70 8.29 -22.51
CA PHE A 365 -5.69 9.24 -22.03
C PHE A 365 -4.66 9.65 -23.09
N GLY A 366 -4.57 8.91 -24.20
CA GLY A 366 -3.54 9.09 -25.23
C GLY A 366 -2.13 8.87 -24.70
N ILE A 367 -1.95 7.85 -23.86
CA ILE A 367 -0.67 7.45 -23.27
C ILE A 367 -0.51 5.93 -23.31
N GLN A 368 0.72 5.46 -23.06
CA GLN A 368 1.09 4.06 -23.00
C GLN A 368 1.97 3.81 -21.77
N PRO A 369 1.77 2.70 -21.03
CA PRO A 369 2.40 2.49 -19.73
C PRO A 369 3.86 2.04 -19.77
N GLU A 370 4.37 1.54 -20.90
CA GLU A 370 5.66 0.83 -20.94
C GLU A 370 6.82 1.65 -20.40
N GLN A 371 6.91 2.93 -20.79
CA GLN A 371 8.02 3.77 -20.38
C GLN A 371 7.98 4.03 -18.87
N GLY A 372 6.84 4.49 -18.34
CA GLY A 372 6.73 4.77 -16.91
C GLY A 372 6.84 3.51 -16.05
N ASN A 373 6.38 2.36 -16.57
CA ASN A 373 6.54 1.06 -15.92
C ASN A 373 8.01 0.63 -15.79
N GLU A 374 8.77 0.73 -16.89
CA GLU A 374 10.21 0.44 -16.89
C GLU A 374 10.98 1.40 -15.98
N GLU A 375 10.65 2.70 -16.03
CA GLU A 375 11.29 3.72 -15.19
C GLU A 375 11.01 3.50 -13.69
N LEU A 376 9.76 3.18 -13.32
CA LEU A 376 9.36 2.95 -11.94
C LEU A 376 10.08 1.71 -11.36
N ASN A 377 10.05 0.59 -12.08
CA ASN A 377 10.75 -0.63 -11.69
C ASN A 377 12.27 -0.44 -11.67
N GLY A 378 12.82 0.27 -12.67
CA GLY A 378 14.24 0.60 -12.74
C GLY A 378 14.70 1.45 -11.55
N ARG A 379 13.83 2.30 -11.01
CA ARG A 379 14.10 3.16 -9.86
C ARG A 379 14.01 2.41 -8.52
N PHE A 380 12.93 1.66 -8.31
CA PHE A 380 12.62 1.06 -7.01
C PHE A 380 12.91 -0.44 -6.90
N GLY A 381 13.34 -1.09 -7.99
CA GLY A 381 13.83 -2.46 -7.95
C GLY A 381 12.75 -3.53 -8.04
N ALA A 382 11.49 -3.15 -8.31
CA ALA A 382 10.35 -4.05 -8.41
C ALA A 382 10.19 -4.95 -7.16
N ASP A 383 10.15 -6.28 -7.33
CA ASP A 383 10.12 -7.28 -6.25
C ASP A 383 11.48 -7.50 -5.56
N ARG A 384 12.53 -6.81 -6.04
CA ARG A 384 13.90 -6.83 -5.51
C ARG A 384 14.38 -5.43 -5.10
N PRO A 385 13.65 -4.75 -4.19
CA PRO A 385 14.01 -3.40 -3.74
C PRO A 385 15.36 -3.37 -3.00
N ASP A 386 15.85 -4.50 -2.49
CA ASP A 386 17.21 -4.67 -1.95
C ASP A 386 18.29 -4.28 -2.96
N THR A 387 18.08 -4.56 -4.25
CA THR A 387 19.02 -4.21 -5.33
C THR A 387 19.13 -2.71 -5.59
N LYS A 388 18.21 -1.92 -5.01
CA LYS A 388 18.17 -0.46 -5.06
C LYS A 388 18.41 0.18 -3.70
N GLY A 389 18.90 -0.59 -2.73
CA GLY A 389 19.28 -0.09 -1.41
C GLY A 389 18.10 0.16 -0.47
N ALA A 390 16.96 -0.52 -0.68
CA ALA A 390 15.88 -0.49 0.29
C ALA A 390 16.31 -1.09 1.63
N SER A 391 15.71 -0.58 2.70
CA SER A 391 15.97 -1.01 4.07
C SER A 391 14.82 -0.64 4.99
N ASN A 392 14.64 -1.39 6.06
CA ASN A 392 13.61 -1.20 7.09
C ASN A 392 12.21 -1.20 6.47
N VAL A 393 11.89 -2.27 5.75
CA VAL A 393 10.55 -2.49 5.17
C VAL A 393 10.09 -3.89 5.53
N PHE A 394 8.99 -3.99 6.26
CA PHE A 394 8.34 -5.25 6.59
C PHE A 394 7.24 -5.55 5.56
N SER A 395 7.41 -6.60 4.77
CA SER A 395 6.48 -6.98 3.70
C SER A 395 5.56 -8.11 4.15
N ILE A 396 4.26 -8.01 3.86
CA ILE A 396 3.25 -9.01 4.27
C ILE A 396 2.45 -9.46 3.05
N SER A 397 2.19 -10.76 2.94
CA SER A 397 1.29 -11.33 1.93
C SER A 397 0.38 -12.41 2.53
N TYR A 398 -0.69 -12.74 1.82
CA TYR A 398 -1.72 -13.70 2.23
C TYR A 398 -1.92 -14.77 1.16
N SER A 399 -2.42 -15.96 1.53
CA SER A 399 -2.46 -17.10 0.60
C SER A 399 -3.40 -16.92 -0.58
N ASP A 400 -4.56 -16.31 -0.36
CA ASP A 400 -5.63 -16.17 -1.34
C ASP A 400 -5.62 -14.75 -1.94
N ASP A 401 -4.60 -13.93 -1.62
CA ASP A 401 -4.41 -12.61 -2.22
C ASP A 401 -3.75 -12.70 -3.61
N PRO A 402 -4.47 -12.40 -4.71
CA PRO A 402 -3.91 -12.47 -6.05
C PRO A 402 -2.83 -11.42 -6.32
N TRP A 403 -2.79 -10.33 -5.55
CA TRP A 403 -1.78 -9.29 -5.68
C TRP A 403 -0.40 -9.71 -5.18
N LYS A 404 -0.28 -10.82 -4.43
CA LYS A 404 1.03 -11.34 -3.98
C LYS A 404 1.99 -11.62 -5.14
N ALA A 405 1.47 -11.88 -6.34
CA ALA A 405 2.25 -12.06 -7.57
C ALA A 405 2.96 -10.77 -8.05
N ALA A 406 2.63 -9.61 -7.47
CA ALA A 406 3.28 -8.32 -7.71
C ALA A 406 3.98 -7.76 -6.45
N SER A 407 4.18 -8.58 -5.42
CA SER A 407 4.76 -8.18 -4.13
C SER A 407 6.16 -8.76 -3.93
N VAL A 408 6.86 -8.33 -2.87
CA VAL A 408 7.98 -9.10 -2.30
C VAL A 408 7.42 -10.41 -1.73
N THR A 409 8.05 -11.54 -2.05
CA THR A 409 7.56 -12.89 -1.69
C THR A 409 8.50 -13.67 -0.77
N GLU A 410 9.62 -13.07 -0.37
CA GLU A 410 10.59 -13.69 0.53
C GLU A 410 11.36 -12.62 1.33
N SER A 411 11.98 -13.01 2.45
CA SER A 411 12.84 -12.10 3.20
C SER A 411 14.11 -11.84 2.40
N LEU A 412 14.36 -10.58 2.06
CA LEU A 412 15.50 -10.19 1.23
C LEU A 412 16.75 -9.89 2.06
N SER A 413 16.55 -9.48 3.33
CA SER A 413 17.59 -9.25 4.33
C SER A 413 16.98 -9.14 5.73
N GLU A 414 17.79 -8.96 6.78
CA GLU A 414 17.27 -8.73 8.14
C GLU A 414 16.43 -7.46 8.25
N SER A 415 16.80 -6.41 7.52
CA SER A 415 16.08 -5.13 7.44
C SER A 415 14.92 -5.14 6.43
N LEU A 416 14.79 -6.21 5.63
CA LEU A 416 13.70 -6.41 4.66
C LEU A 416 12.99 -7.75 4.93
N PRO A 417 12.42 -7.94 6.13
CA PRO A 417 11.72 -9.16 6.47
C PRO A 417 10.41 -9.29 5.67
N TYR A 418 10.06 -10.53 5.38
CA TYR A 418 8.80 -10.91 4.76
C TYR A 418 8.03 -11.84 5.69
N CYS A 419 6.72 -11.63 5.76
CA CYS A 419 5.81 -12.51 6.47
C CYS A 419 4.66 -12.95 5.56
N TYR A 420 4.24 -14.21 5.75
CA TYR A 420 3.18 -14.84 4.97
C TYR A 420 2.18 -15.49 5.91
N THR A 421 0.91 -15.12 5.77
CA THR A 421 -0.21 -15.78 6.46
C THR A 421 -0.92 -16.70 5.46
N GLU A 422 -1.02 -17.98 5.79
CA GLU A 422 -1.78 -18.96 5.03
C GLU A 422 -3.02 -19.40 5.82
N CYS A 423 -4.20 -19.10 5.29
CA CYS A 423 -5.48 -19.60 5.79
C CYS A 423 -6.55 -19.53 4.70
N ASP A 424 -7.62 -20.31 4.84
CA ASP A 424 -8.68 -20.36 3.82
C ASP A 424 -9.42 -19.01 3.73
N GLY A 425 -9.38 -18.39 2.55
CA GLY A 425 -9.99 -17.09 2.30
C GLY A 425 -9.18 -15.88 2.77
N CYS A 426 -7.90 -16.01 3.15
CA CYS A 426 -7.07 -14.83 3.40
C CYS A 426 -6.68 -14.11 2.13
N GLY A 427 -7.49 -13.13 1.79
CA GLY A 427 -7.31 -12.27 0.64
C GLY A 427 -6.52 -11.01 0.97
N HIS A 428 -6.73 -10.02 0.12
CA HIS A 428 -5.96 -8.79 0.05
C HIS A 428 -5.98 -7.99 1.35
N CYS A 429 -4.79 -7.54 1.77
CA CYS A 429 -4.56 -6.82 3.02
C CYS A 429 -5.14 -7.52 4.27
N GLY A 430 -5.23 -8.85 4.25
CA GLY A 430 -5.72 -9.64 5.37
C GLY A 430 -7.24 -9.75 5.45
N SER A 431 -7.97 -9.39 4.38
CA SER A 431 -9.39 -9.74 4.28
C SER A 431 -9.57 -11.24 4.49
N GLY A 432 -10.58 -11.65 5.24
CA GLY A 432 -10.83 -13.07 5.55
C GLY A 432 -9.88 -13.71 6.56
N VAL A 433 -8.84 -13.03 7.07
CA VAL A 433 -7.98 -13.56 8.15
C VAL A 433 -8.74 -13.54 9.48
N GLN A 434 -8.76 -14.69 10.17
CA GLN A 434 -9.59 -14.91 11.36
C GLN A 434 -8.82 -15.52 12.54
N GLY A 435 -9.39 -15.43 13.73
CA GLY A 435 -8.86 -16.11 14.93
C GLY A 435 -7.38 -15.84 15.22
N SER A 436 -6.65 -16.92 15.48
CA SER A 436 -5.21 -16.91 15.76
C SER A 436 -4.35 -16.48 14.58
N ASP A 437 -4.85 -16.59 13.35
CA ASP A 437 -4.04 -16.35 12.14
C ASP A 437 -3.64 -14.87 12.00
N LYS A 438 -4.37 -13.98 12.68
CA LYS A 438 -4.02 -12.56 12.81
C LYS A 438 -2.65 -12.33 13.48
N ALA A 439 -2.28 -13.21 14.41
CA ALA A 439 -1.02 -13.09 15.14
C ALA A 439 0.20 -13.51 14.29
N ILE A 440 0.00 -14.34 13.25
CA ILE A 440 1.08 -14.91 12.42
C ILE A 440 2.00 -13.80 11.89
N CYS A 441 1.42 -12.78 11.26
CA CYS A 441 2.17 -11.61 10.80
C CYS A 441 1.99 -10.37 11.67
N GLY A 442 0.93 -10.30 12.49
CA GLY A 442 0.70 -9.15 13.38
C GLY A 442 1.76 -9.01 14.49
N ASP A 443 2.17 -10.12 15.10
CA ASP A 443 3.18 -10.10 16.16
C ASP A 443 4.59 -9.72 15.63
N PRO A 444 5.13 -10.34 14.56
CA PRO A 444 6.43 -9.93 14.01
C PRO A 444 6.39 -8.53 13.39
N GLN A 445 5.27 -8.09 12.83
CA GLN A 445 5.08 -6.69 12.39
C GLN A 445 5.21 -5.74 13.58
N SER A 446 4.49 -6.00 14.68
CA SER A 446 4.55 -5.17 15.89
C SER A 446 5.98 -5.09 16.43
N ALA A 447 6.67 -6.23 16.51
CA ALA A 447 8.05 -6.30 16.97
C ALA A 447 9.01 -5.49 16.07
N PHE A 448 8.82 -5.56 14.75
CA PHE A 448 9.58 -4.76 13.79
C PHE A 448 9.34 -3.26 13.98
N VAL A 449 8.09 -2.83 14.15
CA VAL A 449 7.74 -1.42 14.41
C VAL A 449 8.42 -0.94 15.70
N ASP A 450 8.31 -1.70 16.78
CA ASP A 450 8.89 -1.35 18.07
C ASP A 450 10.43 -1.26 17.99
N GLN A 451 11.07 -2.17 17.25
CA GLN A 451 12.51 -2.14 17.00
C GLN A 451 12.93 -0.89 16.21
N VAL A 452 12.23 -0.56 15.11
CA VAL A 452 12.53 0.63 14.29
C VAL A 452 12.38 1.91 15.11
N VAL A 453 11.30 2.03 15.89
CA VAL A 453 11.07 3.21 16.75
C VAL A 453 12.15 3.32 17.82
N ALA A 454 12.54 2.20 18.44
CA ALA A 454 13.60 2.16 19.44
C ALA A 454 14.95 2.60 18.85
N GLN A 455 15.37 2.01 17.73
CA GLN A 455 16.63 2.36 17.06
C GLN A 455 16.68 3.83 16.65
N ALA A 456 15.58 4.36 16.11
CA ALA A 456 15.49 5.77 15.70
C ALA A 456 15.67 6.76 16.86
N ARG A 457 15.26 6.39 18.08
CA ARG A 457 15.54 7.22 19.27
C ARG A 457 17.05 7.32 19.52
N PHE A 458 17.74 6.19 19.51
CA PHE A 458 19.17 6.12 19.77
C PHE A 458 20.05 6.65 18.63
N GLU A 459 19.58 6.65 17.39
CA GLU A 459 20.38 7.13 16.26
C GLU A 459 20.67 8.64 16.37
N GLY A 460 21.95 9.03 16.36
CA GLY A 460 22.35 10.44 16.33
C GLY A 460 23.70 10.73 16.95
N VAL A 461 23.96 12.01 17.19
CA VAL A 461 25.19 12.51 17.81
C VAL A 461 24.90 12.85 19.27
N PHE A 462 25.80 12.49 20.16
CA PHE A 462 25.68 12.69 21.60
C PHE A 462 26.95 13.33 22.14
N THR A 463 26.80 14.14 23.18
CA THR A 463 27.93 14.66 23.96
C THR A 463 28.26 13.69 25.08
N ASP A 464 29.55 13.48 25.36
CA ASP A 464 30.02 12.66 26.49
C ASP A 464 30.63 13.58 27.56
N PRO A 465 29.94 13.87 28.67
CA PRO A 465 30.42 14.77 29.71
C PRO A 465 31.73 14.32 30.36
N ASN A 466 32.02 13.01 30.37
CA ASN A 466 33.28 12.48 30.86
C ASN A 466 34.44 12.71 29.88
N HIS A 467 34.14 13.08 28.64
CA HIS A 467 35.11 13.46 27.61
C HIS A 467 34.75 14.83 26.99
N PRO A 468 34.97 15.95 27.71
CA PRO A 468 34.57 17.28 27.27
C PRO A 468 35.13 17.67 25.90
N GLY A 469 34.29 18.27 25.05
CA GLY A 469 34.69 18.68 23.71
C GLY A 469 34.71 17.55 22.67
N THR A 470 34.24 16.36 23.04
CA THR A 470 34.11 15.21 22.13
C THR A 470 32.66 14.81 21.92
N THR A 471 32.39 14.10 20.83
CA THR A 471 31.08 13.55 20.54
C THR A 471 31.15 12.04 20.34
N ARG A 472 30.01 11.40 20.55
CA ARG A 472 29.72 10.00 20.25
C ARG A 472 28.65 9.99 19.18
N THR A 473 28.77 9.17 18.16
CA THR A 473 27.74 9.01 17.14
C THR A 473 27.26 7.57 17.17
N ILE A 474 26.00 7.40 17.53
CA ILE A 474 25.31 6.13 17.36
C ILE A 474 24.76 6.13 15.96
N LYS A 475 25.24 5.20 15.15
CA LYS A 475 24.79 5.00 13.77
C LYS A 475 23.94 3.76 13.73
N VAL A 476 22.75 3.88 13.14
CA VAL A 476 21.95 2.73 12.73
C VAL A 476 22.20 2.60 11.24
N LYS A 477 23.24 1.84 10.87
CA LYS A 477 23.55 1.62 9.47
C LYS A 477 22.85 0.38 9.00
N VAL A 478 22.10 0.51 7.91
CA VAL A 478 21.69 -0.64 7.12
C VAL A 478 22.77 -0.89 6.07
N THR A 479 23.70 -1.81 6.34
CA THR A 479 24.74 -2.19 5.38
C THR A 479 24.47 -3.60 4.87
N GLY A 480 24.25 -3.77 3.57
CA GLY A 480 23.93 -5.09 3.01
C GLY A 480 22.62 -5.69 3.53
N GLY A 481 21.74 -4.87 4.11
CA GLY A 481 20.46 -5.30 4.65
C GLY A 481 20.48 -5.78 6.11
N GLU A 482 21.59 -5.61 6.84
CA GLU A 482 21.68 -5.83 8.28
C GLU A 482 21.59 -4.48 9.02
N ASP A 483 20.78 -4.41 10.10
CA ASP A 483 20.76 -3.29 11.03
C ASP A 483 22.01 -3.36 11.93
N GLU A 484 23.09 -2.72 11.51
CA GLU A 484 24.28 -2.61 12.34
C GLU A 484 24.19 -1.33 13.19
N VAL A 485 23.70 -1.49 14.43
CA VAL A 485 23.83 -0.43 15.44
C VAL A 485 25.28 -0.40 15.89
N SER A 486 25.93 0.74 15.66
CA SER A 486 27.32 0.94 16.04
C SER A 486 27.55 2.28 16.71
N VAL A 487 28.48 2.31 17.64
CA VAL A 487 28.94 3.55 18.27
C VAL A 487 30.32 3.89 17.75
N VAL A 488 30.46 5.07 17.16
CA VAL A 488 31.75 5.68 16.84
C VAL A 488 31.96 6.91 17.69
N GLY A 489 33.21 7.29 17.90
CA GLY A 489 33.52 8.53 18.60
C GLY A 489 34.96 8.91 18.39
N PHE A 490 35.36 10.00 19.04
CA PHE A 490 36.75 10.39 19.12
C PHE A 490 37.06 10.92 20.51
N ASP A 491 38.31 10.80 20.93
CA ASP A 491 38.81 11.45 22.13
C ASP A 491 39.81 12.55 21.75
N LEU A 492 40.10 13.48 22.66
CA LEU A 492 41.15 14.47 22.46
C LEU A 492 42.44 13.97 23.11
N ALA A 493 43.52 13.90 22.33
CA ALA A 493 44.86 13.66 22.84
C ALA A 493 45.38 14.85 23.64
N ASP A 494 46.48 14.65 24.39
CA ASP A 494 47.14 15.70 25.18
C ASP A 494 47.56 16.93 24.35
N ASP A 495 47.78 16.76 23.03
CA ASP A 495 48.13 17.82 22.10
C ASP A 495 46.91 18.49 21.43
N GLY A 496 45.69 18.08 21.79
CA GLY A 496 44.42 18.56 21.26
C GLY A 496 44.01 17.92 19.92
N SER A 497 44.75 16.94 19.41
CA SER A 497 44.35 16.19 18.21
C SER A 497 43.22 15.19 18.49
N GLN A 498 42.44 14.85 17.48
CA GLN A 498 41.33 13.90 17.59
C GLN A 498 41.80 12.46 17.35
N GLU A 499 41.57 11.58 18.33
CA GLU A 499 41.78 10.15 18.25
C GLU A 499 40.45 9.43 18.00
N ASN A 500 40.15 9.14 16.74
CA ASN A 500 38.93 8.44 16.34
C ASN A 500 38.96 6.96 16.73
N TRP A 501 37.80 6.41 17.13
CA TRP A 501 37.62 5.01 17.50
C TRP A 501 36.24 4.47 17.06
N GLY A 502 36.12 3.14 17.08
CA GLY A 502 34.94 2.41 16.60
C GLY A 502 35.06 1.97 15.13
N PRO A 503 33.99 1.37 14.55
CA PRO A 503 32.69 1.13 15.15
C PRO A 503 32.73 0.10 16.29
N LEU A 504 32.14 0.45 17.42
CA LEU A 504 31.84 -0.49 18.50
C LEU A 504 30.48 -1.13 18.24
N LYS A 505 30.39 -2.44 18.43
CA LYS A 505 29.12 -3.17 18.25
C LYS A 505 28.14 -2.74 19.35
N ALA A 506 26.90 -2.49 18.94
CA ALA A 506 25.81 -2.18 19.85
C ALA A 506 24.53 -2.93 19.48
N THR A 507 23.61 -3.02 20.44
CA THR A 507 22.26 -3.57 20.25
C THR A 507 21.26 -2.67 20.96
N VAL A 508 20.10 -2.44 20.36
CA VAL A 508 18.99 -1.67 20.95
C VAL A 508 17.81 -2.60 21.19
N ASP A 509 17.23 -2.52 22.39
CA ASP A 509 16.03 -3.25 22.79
C ASP A 509 15.13 -2.32 23.60
N GLY A 510 14.03 -1.86 23.00
CA GLY A 510 13.11 -0.91 23.61
C GLY A 510 13.79 0.40 24.01
N THR A 511 13.88 0.66 25.32
CA THR A 511 14.54 1.85 25.87
C THR A 511 16.01 1.63 26.22
N LYS A 512 16.58 0.46 25.90
CA LYS A 512 17.95 0.11 26.27
C LYS A 512 18.86 0.04 25.06
N ILE A 513 20.07 0.55 25.22
CA ILE A 513 21.21 0.26 24.34
C ILE A 513 22.28 -0.49 25.12
N THR A 514 22.86 -1.52 24.51
CA THR A 514 24.03 -2.23 25.06
C THR A 514 25.18 -2.08 24.08
N VAL A 515 26.37 -1.69 24.57
CA VAL A 515 27.54 -1.42 23.74
C VAL A 515 28.76 -2.17 24.26
N ASP A 516 29.51 -2.78 23.34
CA ASP A 516 30.77 -3.45 23.65
C ASP A 516 31.95 -2.47 23.57
N PHE A 517 32.39 -1.98 24.74
CA PHE A 517 33.57 -1.13 24.89
C PHE A 517 34.87 -1.90 25.16
N SER A 518 34.88 -3.23 25.03
CA SER A 518 36.06 -4.05 25.36
C SER A 518 37.30 -3.68 24.54
N SER A 519 37.12 -3.31 23.27
CA SER A 519 38.21 -2.84 22.40
C SER A 519 38.85 -1.51 22.87
N LYS A 520 38.15 -0.76 23.73
CA LYS A 520 38.64 0.44 24.41
C LYS A 520 39.07 0.20 25.87
N GLY A 521 39.10 -1.06 26.31
CA GLY A 521 39.41 -1.42 27.70
C GLY A 521 38.24 -1.21 28.68
N GLY A 522 37.03 -0.94 28.17
CA GLY A 522 35.80 -0.86 28.96
C GLY A 522 35.07 -2.20 29.08
N PRO A 523 33.88 -2.23 29.69
CA PRO A 523 33.05 -3.44 29.77
C PRO A 523 32.50 -3.82 28.39
N SER A 524 32.26 -5.12 28.18
CA SER A 524 31.71 -5.66 26.93
C SER A 524 30.20 -5.50 26.78
N ASP A 525 29.54 -5.04 27.83
CA ASP A 525 28.09 -5.02 27.99
C ASP A 525 27.62 -3.74 28.71
N LEU A 526 28.24 -2.59 28.43
CA LEU A 526 27.79 -1.33 29.03
C LEU A 526 26.37 -1.03 28.54
N THR A 527 25.44 -0.89 29.49
CA THR A 527 24.04 -0.59 29.18
C THR A 527 23.72 0.89 29.42
N GLY A 528 22.93 1.47 28.53
CA GLY A 528 22.35 2.79 28.66
C GLY A 528 20.84 2.77 28.47
N GLU A 529 20.13 3.61 29.22
CA GLU A 529 18.67 3.75 29.16
C GLU A 529 18.30 5.08 28.51
N TRP A 530 17.32 5.06 27.60
CA TRP A 530 16.75 6.26 27.01
C TRP A 530 15.93 7.01 28.08
N GLY A 531 16.45 8.14 28.52
CA GLY A 531 15.81 9.09 29.41
C GLY A 531 14.97 10.13 28.64
N GLN A 532 14.36 11.05 29.40
CA GLN A 532 13.60 12.16 28.83
C GLN A 532 14.50 13.13 28.07
N GLN A 533 13.93 13.84 27.08
CA GLN A 533 14.61 14.93 26.37
C GLN A 533 15.88 14.49 25.61
N GLY A 534 15.94 13.24 25.17
CA GLY A 534 17.03 12.75 24.33
C GLY A 534 18.34 12.44 25.06
N ILE A 535 18.27 12.06 26.34
CA ILE A 535 19.46 11.73 27.13
C ILE A 535 19.59 10.21 27.28
N ILE A 536 20.76 9.64 27.02
CA ILE A 536 21.07 8.25 27.40
C ILE A 536 21.73 8.25 28.78
N VAL A 537 21.12 7.55 29.75
CA VAL A 537 21.67 7.38 31.10
C VAL A 537 22.36 6.02 31.16
N TRP A 538 23.69 6.03 31.26
CA TRP A 538 24.51 4.82 31.30
C TRP A 538 24.55 4.20 32.70
N GLY A 539 24.75 2.89 32.78
CA GLY A 539 24.80 2.13 34.04
C GLY A 539 25.94 2.55 34.99
N ASP A 540 26.93 3.27 34.48
CA ASP A 540 28.01 3.89 35.26
C ASP A 540 27.68 5.31 35.77
N GLY A 541 26.48 5.82 35.46
CA GLY A 541 26.01 7.15 35.83
C GLY A 541 26.42 8.26 34.85
N ASN A 542 27.10 7.95 33.74
CA ASN A 542 27.36 8.92 32.68
C ASN A 542 26.06 9.25 31.93
N GLU A 543 25.88 10.50 31.52
CA GLU A 543 24.69 10.95 30.80
C GLU A 543 25.09 11.50 29.44
N TRP A 544 24.59 10.90 28.37
CA TRP A 544 24.88 11.34 27.01
C TRP A 544 23.67 12.08 26.45
N PRO A 545 23.62 13.43 26.51
CA PRO A 545 22.59 14.19 25.83
C PRO A 545 22.80 14.14 24.32
N LYS A 546 21.71 13.93 23.58
CA LYS A 546 21.69 13.97 22.12
C LYS A 546 21.73 15.42 21.63
N ASN A 547 22.54 15.66 20.61
CA ASN A 547 22.80 16.96 20.00
C ASN A 547 21.81 17.29 18.89
#